data_AF-A0A8D5ZE17-F1
#
_entry.id   AF-A0A8D5ZE17-F1
#
_cell.length_a   1.000
_cell.length_b   1.000
_cell.length_c   1.000
_cell.angle_alpha   90.00
_cell.angle_beta   90.00
_cell.angle_gamma   90.00
#
_symmetry.space_group_name_H-M   'P 1'
#
loop_
_entity.id
_entity.type
_entity.pdbx_description
1 polymer ?
#
loop_
_entity_poly.entity_id
_entity_poly.type
_entity_poly.pdbx_seq_one_letter_code
_entity_poly.pdbx_strand_id
1 'polypeptide(L)'
;MRSLQRRDAHGRFDRDKRDTKIDESSFYVLDYMPEGLMTEKNRPTIQALGENYFGLFEIILIHPLDNIQTEEKISLSEYPISNSIIRVDQIFYDELTSLAKDSLVRVLNKVVDENEHVFVEFFNQAESLTLKLHSLELLPSIGKKSLKTILDERKRGKFTSLKEIEERTKLKDIKNIIVERIIYEIKAASPQGLSDERYFLFVKPVREKTTFINYFQKLKSRHEK
;
A
#
# COMPACT_ATOMS: atom_id res chain seq x y z
N MET A 1 21.28 -2.09 -21.84
CA MET A 1 22.03 -1.47 -20.74
C MET A 1 21.02 -1.00 -19.71
N ARG A 2 20.98 -1.59 -18.51
CA ARG A 2 20.09 -1.14 -17.43
C ARG A 2 20.57 0.25 -17.00
N SER A 3 19.75 1.28 -17.20
CA SER A 3 19.97 2.57 -16.56
C SER A 3 19.91 2.33 -15.05
N LEU A 4 21.08 2.33 -14.40
CA LEU A 4 21.17 2.50 -12.96
C LEU A 4 20.56 3.87 -12.67
N GLN A 5 19.29 3.89 -12.26
CA GLN A 5 18.68 5.11 -11.74
C GLN A 5 19.56 5.61 -10.60
N ARG A 6 20.10 6.81 -10.78
CA ARG A 6 21.06 7.40 -9.85
C ARG A 6 20.33 7.69 -8.54
N ARG A 7 21.06 7.65 -7.44
CA ARG A 7 20.59 8.25 -6.19
C ARG A 7 21.05 9.71 -6.19
N ASP A 8 20.23 10.62 -5.66
CA ASP A 8 20.62 12.01 -5.46
C ASP A 8 21.65 12.14 -4.32
N ALA A 9 22.09 13.38 -4.06
CA ALA A 9 23.07 13.67 -2.99
C ALA A 9 22.57 13.28 -1.57
N HIS A 10 21.26 13.02 -1.41
CA HIS A 10 20.63 12.62 -0.17
C HIS A 10 20.30 11.12 -0.13
N GLY A 11 20.78 10.35 -1.11
CA GLY A 11 20.53 8.91 -1.21
C GLY A 11 19.11 8.56 -1.67
N ARG A 12 18.30 9.55 -2.09
CA ARG A 12 16.94 9.36 -2.62
C ARG A 12 17.01 8.94 -4.09
N PHE A 13 15.97 8.32 -4.60
CA PHE A 13 15.90 8.00 -6.03
C PHE A 13 15.86 9.27 -6.88
N ASP A 14 16.67 9.34 -7.94
CA ASP A 14 16.65 10.43 -8.91
C ASP A 14 15.29 10.42 -9.63
N ARG A 15 14.42 11.32 -9.17
CA ARG A 15 13.05 11.49 -9.66
C ARG A 15 13.11 12.41 -10.85
N ASP A 16 12.95 11.84 -12.05
CA ASP A 16 12.72 12.64 -13.24
C ASP A 16 11.47 13.50 -12.99
N LYS A 17 11.63 14.84 -12.97
CA LYS A 17 10.62 15.83 -12.56
C LYS A 17 9.37 15.89 -13.47
N ARG A 18 9.18 14.89 -14.32
CA ARG A 18 8.04 14.76 -15.23
C ARG A 18 6.82 14.29 -14.43
N ASP A 19 6.05 15.25 -13.93
CA ASP A 19 4.62 15.17 -13.59
C ASP A 19 4.14 13.78 -13.15
N THR A 20 4.63 13.26 -12.02
CA THR A 20 3.94 12.14 -11.39
C THR A 20 2.68 12.70 -10.77
N LYS A 21 1.59 12.71 -11.54
CA LYS A 21 0.27 13.07 -11.04
C LYS A 21 -0.03 12.18 -9.83
N ILE A 22 -0.03 12.78 -8.65
CA ILE A 22 -0.39 12.09 -7.41
C ILE A 22 -1.87 11.74 -7.55
N ASP A 23 -2.16 10.44 -7.58
CA ASP A 23 -3.50 9.90 -7.69
C ASP A 23 -4.15 9.61 -6.33
N GLU A 24 -3.55 10.16 -5.27
CA GLU A 24 -3.98 10.07 -3.88
C GLU A 24 -4.32 11.47 -3.33
N SER A 25 -5.45 11.59 -2.64
CA SER A 25 -5.83 12.82 -1.92
C SER A 25 -5.92 12.62 -0.41
N SER A 26 -5.92 11.37 0.03
CA SER A 26 -6.13 10.95 1.43
C SER A 26 -5.00 10.02 1.85
N PHE A 27 -4.49 10.22 3.05
CA PHE A 27 -3.29 9.54 3.53
C PHE A 27 -3.43 9.13 4.99
N TYR A 28 -2.81 8.01 5.37
CA TYR A 28 -2.60 7.63 6.76
C TYR A 28 -1.22 8.08 7.21
N VAL A 29 -1.13 8.82 8.31
CA VAL A 29 0.13 9.32 8.87
C VAL A 29 0.94 8.15 9.43
N LEU A 30 2.16 7.95 8.95
CA LEU A 30 3.09 6.92 9.44
C LEU A 30 4.09 7.49 10.43
N ASP A 31 4.56 8.71 10.20
CA ASP A 31 5.47 9.44 11.07
C ASP A 31 5.34 10.94 10.80
N TYR A 32 5.44 11.76 11.84
CA TYR A 32 5.41 13.21 11.75
C TYR A 32 6.63 13.82 12.43
N MET A 33 7.39 14.59 11.65
CA MET A 33 8.64 15.22 12.07
C MET A 33 8.50 16.74 11.94
N PRO A 34 8.10 17.45 13.01
CA PRO A 34 7.93 18.91 13.00
C PRO A 34 9.21 19.67 12.60
N GLU A 35 10.38 19.18 13.00
CA GLU A 35 11.68 19.79 12.67
C GLU A 35 12.21 19.39 11.28
N GLY A 36 11.52 18.46 10.62
CA GLY A 36 11.92 17.87 9.35
C GLY A 36 12.93 16.74 9.45
N LEU A 37 13.23 16.14 8.30
CA LEU A 37 14.24 15.10 8.16
C LEU A 37 15.65 15.70 8.18
N MET A 38 16.65 14.88 8.51
CA MET A 38 18.06 15.28 8.44
C MET A 38 18.48 15.80 7.05
N THR A 39 17.84 15.30 6.00
CA THR A 39 18.05 15.68 4.59
C THR A 39 17.33 16.97 4.20
N GLU A 40 16.31 17.38 4.94
CA GLU A 40 15.41 18.52 4.65
C GLU A 40 15.20 19.30 5.96
N LYS A 41 16.29 19.89 6.47
CA LYS A 41 16.28 20.58 7.76
C LYS A 41 15.32 21.77 7.74
N ASN A 42 14.60 21.98 8.85
CA ASN A 42 13.61 23.04 9.03
C ASN A 42 12.43 22.95 8.03
N ARG A 43 12.17 21.75 7.50
CA ARG A 43 11.00 21.46 6.67
C ARG A 43 10.16 20.38 7.35
N PRO A 44 9.13 20.78 8.12
CA PRO A 44 8.25 19.82 8.79
C PRO A 44 7.73 18.81 7.77
N THR A 45 7.82 17.53 8.12
CA THR A 45 7.64 16.44 7.16
C THR A 45 6.74 15.37 7.74
N ILE A 46 5.75 14.94 6.95
CA ILE A 46 4.93 13.77 7.26
C ILE A 46 5.33 12.65 6.29
N GLN A 47 5.65 11.47 6.81
CA GLN A 47 5.65 10.25 6.00
C GLN A 47 4.30 9.58 6.12
N ALA A 48 3.71 9.18 4.99
CA ALA A 48 2.34 8.73 4.94
C ALA A 48 2.11 7.59 3.93
N LEU A 49 1.04 6.83 4.16
CA LEU A 49 0.53 5.79 3.27
C LEU A 49 -0.72 6.33 2.53
N GLY A 50 -0.72 6.31 1.20
CA GLY A 50 -1.88 6.64 0.39
C GLY A 50 -3.04 5.66 0.60
N GLU A 51 -4.26 6.19 0.68
CA GLU A 51 -5.44 5.40 1.01
C GLU A 51 -5.84 4.39 -0.08
N ASN A 52 -5.75 4.74 -1.35
CA ASN A 52 -6.40 3.98 -2.42
C ASN A 52 -5.46 2.97 -3.10
N TYR A 53 -4.18 3.29 -3.14
CA TYR A 53 -3.16 2.59 -3.92
C TYR A 53 -1.96 2.19 -3.08
N PHE A 54 -1.99 2.42 -1.77
CA PHE A 54 -0.94 2.05 -0.82
C PHE A 54 0.45 2.60 -1.19
N GLY A 55 0.49 3.71 -1.93
CA GLY A 55 1.74 4.40 -2.23
C GLY A 55 2.31 5.02 -0.95
N LEU A 56 3.65 5.11 -0.85
CA LEU A 56 4.30 5.81 0.25
C LEU A 56 4.67 7.22 -0.18
N PHE A 57 4.46 8.19 0.71
CA PHE A 57 4.64 9.59 0.41
C PHE A 57 5.34 10.34 1.54
N GLU A 58 6.05 11.38 1.15
CA GLU A 58 6.62 12.39 2.01
C GLU A 58 5.92 13.72 1.70
N ILE A 59 5.13 14.22 2.65
CA ILE A 59 4.41 15.49 2.56
C ILE A 59 5.25 16.53 3.28
N ILE A 60 5.83 17.44 2.50
CA ILE A 60 6.66 18.52 3.02
C ILE A 60 5.77 19.73 3.30
N LEU A 61 5.86 20.26 4.51
CA LEU A 61 5.02 21.34 4.99
C LEU A 61 5.76 22.68 5.03
N ILE A 62 5.01 23.78 4.98
CA ILE A 62 5.55 25.14 5.12
C ILE A 62 5.93 25.40 6.59
N HIS A 63 5.04 25.01 7.51
CA HIS A 63 5.18 25.15 8.96
C HIS A 63 4.65 23.88 9.65
N PRO A 64 5.06 23.60 10.91
CA PRO A 64 4.48 22.52 11.68
C PRO A 64 2.96 22.65 11.78
N LEU A 65 2.26 21.53 11.74
CA LEU A 65 0.82 21.46 11.95
C LEU A 65 0.58 20.97 13.38
N ASP A 66 -0.36 21.61 14.05
CA ASP A 66 -0.80 21.17 15.37
C ASP A 66 -1.65 19.90 15.26
N ASN A 67 -1.59 19.06 16.29
CA ASN A 67 -2.45 17.88 16.46
C ASN A 67 -2.33 16.78 15.40
N ILE A 68 -1.25 16.74 14.62
CA ILE A 68 -0.99 15.59 13.75
C ILE A 68 -0.58 14.39 14.58
N GLN A 69 -1.30 13.28 14.44
CA GLN A 69 -1.07 12.02 15.14
C GLN A 69 -0.70 10.90 14.19
N THR A 70 0.21 10.04 14.63
CA THR A 70 0.50 8.80 13.91
C THR A 70 -0.75 7.92 13.83
N GLU A 71 -0.93 7.22 12.71
CA GLU A 71 -2.07 6.32 12.40
C GLU A 71 -3.42 7.01 12.15
N GLU A 72 -3.45 8.34 12.19
CA GLU A 72 -4.62 9.11 11.77
C GLU A 72 -4.72 9.19 10.25
N LYS A 73 -5.93 9.48 9.76
CA LYS A 73 -6.19 9.74 8.35
C LYS A 73 -6.31 11.24 8.12
N ILE A 74 -5.58 11.76 7.14
CA ILE A 74 -5.57 13.16 6.73
C ILE A 74 -5.98 13.28 5.25
N SER A 75 -6.70 14.35 4.90
CA SER A 75 -6.99 14.68 3.50
C SER A 75 -6.27 15.95 3.07
N LEU A 76 -5.64 15.96 1.89
CA LEU A 76 -5.03 17.17 1.32
C LEU A 76 -6.06 18.29 1.09
N SER A 77 -7.35 17.96 0.99
CA SER A 77 -8.41 18.99 0.90
C SER A 77 -8.61 19.76 2.21
N GLU A 78 -8.28 19.15 3.35
CA GLU A 78 -8.39 19.76 4.69
C GLU A 78 -7.22 20.71 4.97
N TYR A 79 -6.11 20.58 4.24
CA TYR A 79 -4.92 21.40 4.35
C TYR A 79 -4.70 22.19 3.06
N PRO A 80 -5.12 23.46 2.98
CA PRO A 80 -4.97 24.26 1.76
C PRO A 80 -3.52 24.26 1.28
N ILE A 81 -3.29 23.73 0.08
CA ILE A 81 -1.95 23.57 -0.53
C ILE A 81 -1.19 24.91 -0.54
N SER A 82 -1.89 26.03 -0.68
CA SER A 82 -1.28 27.38 -0.69
C SER A 82 -0.68 27.81 0.66
N ASN A 83 -1.06 27.19 1.78
CA ASN A 83 -0.70 27.66 3.13
C ASN A 83 -0.02 26.59 4.01
N SER A 84 -0.14 25.30 3.67
CA SER A 84 0.35 24.22 4.54
C SER A 84 1.38 23.31 3.87
N ILE A 85 1.27 23.06 2.55
CA ILE A 85 2.02 22.01 1.87
C ILE A 85 2.92 22.60 0.79
N ILE A 86 4.23 22.35 0.87
CA ILE A 86 5.21 22.74 -0.14
C ILE A 86 5.15 21.78 -1.33
N ARG A 87 5.21 20.47 -1.05
CA ARG A 87 5.17 19.42 -2.06
C ARG A 87 4.80 18.08 -1.42
N VAL A 88 4.33 17.18 -2.26
CA VAL A 88 4.08 15.77 -1.90
C VAL A 88 4.93 14.93 -2.82
N ASP A 89 5.82 14.16 -2.22
CA ASP A 89 6.83 13.39 -2.91
C ASP A 89 6.54 11.90 -2.72
N GLN A 90 6.44 11.12 -3.80
CA GLN A 90 6.41 9.67 -3.67
C GLN A 90 7.79 9.18 -3.19
N ILE A 91 7.78 8.29 -2.19
CA ILE A 91 8.96 7.64 -1.63
C ILE A 91 8.79 6.11 -1.66
N PHE A 92 9.86 5.37 -1.38
CA PHE A 92 9.85 3.92 -1.30
C PHE A 92 10.13 3.41 0.11
N TYR A 93 9.87 2.11 0.33
CA TYR A 93 9.97 1.49 1.65
C TYR A 93 11.31 1.74 2.36
N ASP A 94 12.42 1.74 1.62
CA ASP A 94 13.76 1.93 2.18
C ASP A 94 14.01 3.37 2.66
N GLU A 95 13.23 4.33 2.18
CA GLU A 95 13.30 5.76 2.54
C GLU A 95 12.43 6.09 3.76
N LEU A 96 11.60 5.15 4.24
CA LEU A 96 10.82 5.32 5.46
C LEU A 96 11.73 5.37 6.70
N THR A 97 11.37 6.24 7.66
CA THR A 97 11.96 6.22 9.00
C THR A 97 11.67 4.89 9.70
N SER A 98 12.43 4.58 10.75
CA SER A 98 12.18 3.36 11.54
C SER A 98 10.80 3.41 12.19
N LEU A 99 10.39 4.58 12.70
CA LEU A 99 9.06 4.80 13.27
C LEU A 99 7.97 4.61 12.20
N ALA A 100 8.14 5.17 11.01
CA ALA A 100 7.19 5.01 9.91
C ALA A 100 7.03 3.55 9.48
N LYS A 101 8.12 2.76 9.48
CA LYS A 101 8.07 1.31 9.18
C LYS A 101 7.25 0.54 10.21
N ASP A 102 7.40 0.85 11.49
CA ASP A 102 6.63 0.22 12.57
C ASP A 102 5.15 0.63 12.49
N SER A 103 4.87 1.92 12.28
CA SER A 103 3.51 2.44 12.11
C SER A 103 2.82 1.88 10.88
N LEU A 104 3.54 1.65 9.77
CA LEU A 104 2.98 1.08 8.56
C LEU A 104 2.30 -0.27 8.83
N VAL A 105 2.89 -1.13 9.66
CA VAL A 105 2.28 -2.42 10.00
C VAL A 105 0.96 -2.21 10.75
N ARG A 106 0.91 -1.27 11.70
CA ARG A 106 -0.29 -0.97 12.49
C ARG A 106 -1.39 -0.33 11.64
N VAL A 107 -1.02 0.64 10.79
CA VAL A 107 -1.93 1.26 9.83
C VAL A 107 -2.50 0.24 8.86
N LEU A 108 -1.70 -0.67 8.30
CA LEU A 108 -2.21 -1.70 7.40
C LEU A 108 -3.18 -2.65 8.09
N ASN A 109 -2.93 -3.02 9.36
CA ASN A 109 -3.89 -3.81 10.14
C ASN A 109 -5.23 -3.08 10.29
N LYS A 110 -5.18 -1.77 10.61
CA LYS A 110 -6.36 -0.90 10.72
C LYS A 110 -7.11 -0.79 9.39
N VAL A 111 -6.39 -0.57 8.28
CA VAL A 111 -6.99 -0.50 6.93
C VAL A 111 -7.69 -1.79 6.57
N VAL A 112 -7.10 -2.95 6.89
CA VAL A 112 -7.74 -4.26 6.64
C VAL A 112 -8.99 -4.44 7.48
N ASP A 113 -9.00 -4.01 8.75
CA ASP A 113 -10.21 -4.06 9.59
C ASP A 113 -11.32 -3.16 9.07
N GLU A 114 -11.01 -1.89 8.79
CA GLU A 114 -11.97 -0.89 8.30
C GLU A 114 -12.55 -1.27 6.93
N ASN A 115 -11.79 -2.02 6.13
CA ASN A 115 -12.16 -2.42 4.78
C ASN A 115 -12.32 -3.94 4.65
N GLU A 116 -12.68 -4.65 5.74
CA GLU A 116 -12.76 -6.12 5.77
C GLU A 116 -13.57 -6.67 4.58
N HIS A 117 -14.72 -6.04 4.32
CA HIS A 117 -15.63 -6.39 3.24
C HIS A 117 -14.95 -6.39 1.84
N VAL A 118 -14.03 -5.46 1.58
CA VAL A 118 -13.26 -5.39 0.32
C VAL A 118 -12.37 -6.61 0.16
N PHE A 119 -11.70 -7.02 1.25
CA PHE A 119 -10.80 -8.17 1.24
C PHE A 119 -11.57 -9.49 1.18
N VAL A 120 -12.71 -9.59 1.87
CA VAL A 120 -13.63 -10.73 1.71
C VAL A 120 -14.08 -10.88 0.26
N GLU A 121 -14.47 -9.77 -0.37
CA GLU A 121 -14.87 -9.79 -1.78
C GLU A 121 -13.69 -10.14 -2.70
N PHE A 122 -12.46 -9.75 -2.36
CA PHE A 122 -11.28 -10.24 -3.06
C PHE A 122 -11.18 -11.78 -3.01
N PHE A 123 -11.40 -12.44 -1.87
CA PHE A 123 -11.42 -13.91 -1.82
C PHE A 123 -12.57 -14.51 -2.65
N ASN A 124 -13.72 -13.85 -2.68
CA ASN A 124 -14.87 -14.27 -3.49
C ASN A 124 -14.66 -14.08 -5.00
N GLN A 125 -13.92 -13.06 -5.42
CA GLN A 125 -13.84 -12.62 -6.83
C GLN A 125 -12.45 -12.79 -7.44
N ALA A 126 -11.44 -13.19 -6.68
CA ALA A 126 -10.11 -13.41 -7.22
C ALA A 126 -10.13 -14.45 -8.34
N GLU A 127 -9.43 -14.16 -9.44
CA GLU A 127 -9.41 -14.96 -10.65
C GLU A 127 -8.00 -15.43 -11.01
N SER A 128 -7.93 -16.32 -12.00
CA SER A 128 -6.69 -16.75 -12.63
C SER A 128 -6.04 -15.61 -13.41
N LEU A 129 -4.78 -15.29 -13.10
CA LEU A 129 -3.98 -14.31 -13.83
C LEU A 129 -3.42 -14.88 -15.13
N THR A 130 -3.07 -16.18 -15.10
CA THR A 130 -2.67 -16.97 -16.28
C THR A 130 -3.21 -18.38 -16.15
N LEU A 131 -3.00 -19.22 -17.16
CA LEU A 131 -3.37 -20.64 -17.12
C LEU A 131 -2.73 -21.40 -15.93
N LYS A 132 -1.62 -20.91 -15.38
CA LYS A 132 -0.85 -21.60 -14.32
C LYS A 132 -0.85 -20.88 -12.98
N LEU A 133 -1.32 -19.62 -12.92
CA LEU A 133 -1.21 -18.76 -11.74
C LEU A 133 -2.55 -18.12 -11.41
N HIS A 134 -3.03 -18.35 -10.18
CA HIS A 134 -4.21 -17.69 -9.64
C HIS A 134 -3.83 -16.51 -8.74
N SER A 135 -4.65 -15.44 -8.73
CA SER A 135 -4.39 -14.24 -7.94
C SER A 135 -4.23 -14.52 -6.44
N LEU A 136 -5.04 -15.43 -5.88
CA LEU A 136 -4.92 -15.87 -4.49
C LEU A 136 -3.57 -16.52 -4.15
N GLU A 137 -2.88 -17.14 -5.12
CA GLU A 137 -1.57 -17.75 -4.88
C GLU A 137 -0.45 -16.72 -4.68
N LEU A 138 -0.72 -15.46 -5.02
CA LEU A 138 0.20 -14.37 -4.75
C LEU A 138 0.21 -14.00 -3.26
N LEU A 139 -0.84 -14.35 -2.50
CA LEU A 139 -0.86 -14.17 -1.06
C LEU A 139 0.21 -15.07 -0.40
N PRO A 140 1.01 -14.53 0.54
CA PRO A 140 1.91 -15.34 1.36
C PRO A 140 1.16 -16.52 1.98
N SER A 141 1.83 -17.67 2.08
CA SER A 141 1.27 -18.89 2.68
C SER A 141 0.07 -19.53 1.93
N ILE A 142 -0.38 -18.98 0.80
CA ILE A 142 -1.41 -19.60 -0.04
C ILE A 142 -0.76 -20.33 -1.23
N GLY A 143 -0.48 -21.62 -1.04
CA GLY A 143 -0.05 -22.52 -2.11
C GLY A 143 -1.21 -23.21 -2.83
N LYS A 144 -0.89 -24.09 -3.79
CA LYS A 144 -1.88 -24.85 -4.59
C LYS A 144 -2.91 -25.61 -3.76
N LYS A 145 -2.52 -26.17 -2.60
CA LYS A 145 -3.44 -26.87 -1.69
C LYS A 145 -4.45 -25.91 -1.07
N SER A 146 -3.97 -24.84 -0.46
CA SER A 146 -4.80 -23.79 0.15
C SER A 146 -5.73 -23.16 -0.89
N LEU A 147 -5.21 -22.84 -2.08
CA LEU A 147 -6.00 -22.36 -3.21
C LEU A 147 -7.17 -23.29 -3.52
N LYS A 148 -6.90 -24.59 -3.69
CA LYS A 148 -7.94 -25.58 -3.98
C LYS A 148 -9.03 -25.57 -2.90
N THR A 149 -8.63 -25.56 -1.63
CA THR A 149 -9.56 -25.48 -0.50
C THR A 149 -10.42 -24.21 -0.56
N ILE A 150 -9.82 -23.04 -0.76
CA ILE A 150 -10.55 -21.77 -0.88
C ILE A 150 -11.56 -21.82 -2.03
N LEU A 151 -11.14 -22.30 -3.21
CA LEU A 151 -11.99 -22.38 -4.40
C LEU A 151 -13.16 -23.37 -4.22
N ASP A 152 -12.93 -24.50 -3.56
CA ASP A 152 -13.97 -25.49 -3.29
C ASP A 152 -14.97 -25.00 -2.23
N GLU A 153 -14.50 -24.31 -1.19
CA GLU A 153 -15.38 -23.63 -0.24
C GLU A 153 -16.19 -22.53 -0.93
N ARG A 154 -15.56 -21.68 -1.74
CA ARG A 154 -16.22 -20.61 -2.50
C ARG A 154 -17.37 -21.11 -3.37
N LYS A 155 -17.27 -22.32 -3.95
CA LYS A 155 -18.36 -22.95 -4.72
C LYS A 155 -19.59 -23.28 -3.87
N ARG A 156 -19.40 -23.56 -2.57
CA ARG A 156 -20.51 -23.86 -1.64
C ARG A 156 -21.26 -22.61 -1.21
N GLY A 157 -20.64 -21.44 -1.34
CA GLY A 157 -21.22 -20.14 -1.00
C GLY A 157 -20.14 -19.09 -0.82
N LYS A 158 -20.48 -17.83 -1.11
CA LYS A 158 -19.60 -16.68 -0.87
C LYS A 158 -19.25 -16.57 0.62
N PHE A 159 -18.04 -16.12 0.91
CA PHE A 159 -17.64 -15.74 2.27
C PHE A 159 -18.24 -14.39 2.64
N THR A 160 -18.53 -14.20 3.92
CA THR A 160 -19.10 -12.96 4.48
C THR A 160 -18.15 -12.21 5.42
N SER A 161 -17.12 -12.88 5.94
CA SER A 161 -16.09 -12.30 6.81
C SER A 161 -14.74 -13.00 6.63
N LEU A 162 -13.63 -12.36 7.03
CA LEU A 162 -12.31 -12.99 7.04
C LEU A 162 -12.26 -14.17 8.01
N LYS A 163 -12.98 -14.06 9.13
CA LYS A 163 -13.13 -15.15 10.10
C LYS A 163 -13.82 -16.37 9.48
N GLU A 164 -14.87 -16.17 8.68
CA GLU A 164 -15.54 -17.28 8.00
C GLU A 164 -14.62 -18.00 7.00
N ILE A 165 -13.74 -17.25 6.33
CA ILE A 165 -12.71 -17.82 5.45
C ILE A 165 -11.80 -18.75 6.27
N GLU A 166 -11.31 -18.30 7.43
CA GLU A 166 -10.48 -19.11 8.33
C GLU A 166 -11.22 -20.39 8.79
N GLU A 167 -12.45 -20.24 9.25
CA GLU A 167 -13.26 -21.35 9.78
C GLU A 167 -13.53 -22.44 8.73
N ARG A 168 -13.85 -22.03 7.50
CA ARG A 168 -14.19 -22.94 6.40
C ARG A 168 -12.96 -23.56 5.74
N THR A 169 -11.90 -22.77 5.54
CA THR A 169 -10.70 -23.22 4.83
C THR A 169 -9.65 -23.83 5.75
N LYS A 170 -9.80 -23.65 7.08
CA LYS A 170 -8.81 -24.02 8.11
C LYS A 170 -7.46 -23.29 7.98
N LEU A 171 -7.44 -22.23 7.18
CA LEU A 171 -6.33 -21.27 7.17
C LEU A 171 -6.39 -20.43 8.44
N LYS A 172 -5.25 -19.87 8.82
CA LYS A 172 -5.11 -19.03 10.01
C LYS A 172 -4.58 -17.67 9.60
N ASP A 173 -4.94 -16.67 10.38
CA ASP A 173 -4.43 -15.31 10.30
C ASP A 173 -4.55 -14.72 8.88
N ILE A 174 -5.73 -14.89 8.25
CA ILE A 174 -6.01 -14.39 6.89
C ILE A 174 -5.76 -12.89 6.80
N LYS A 175 -6.11 -12.14 7.86
CA LYS A 175 -5.78 -10.71 7.98
C LYS A 175 -4.28 -10.47 7.85
N ASN A 176 -3.45 -11.21 8.58
CA ASN A 176 -2.01 -11.05 8.53
C ASN A 176 -1.45 -11.43 7.16
N ILE A 177 -1.98 -12.47 6.51
CA ILE A 177 -1.60 -12.84 5.14
C ILE A 177 -1.84 -11.68 4.15
N ILE A 178 -2.96 -10.97 4.27
CA ILE A 178 -3.25 -9.79 3.45
C ILE A 178 -2.25 -8.67 3.75
N VAL A 179 -2.00 -8.36 5.02
CA VAL A 179 -1.04 -7.32 5.44
C VAL A 179 0.37 -7.63 4.92
N GLU A 180 0.83 -8.87 5.07
CA GLU A 180 2.12 -9.32 4.56
C GLU A 180 2.21 -9.18 3.04
N ARG A 181 1.12 -9.48 2.31
CA ARG A 181 1.09 -9.27 0.86
C ARG A 181 1.25 -7.80 0.51
N ILE A 182 0.51 -6.90 1.17
CA ILE A 182 0.59 -5.47 0.89
C ILE A 182 2.00 -4.95 1.19
N ILE A 183 2.61 -5.33 2.33
CA ILE A 183 3.99 -4.96 2.67
C ILE A 183 4.98 -5.49 1.61
N TYR A 184 4.82 -6.73 1.16
CA TYR A 184 5.65 -7.29 0.10
C TYR A 184 5.55 -6.48 -1.20
N GLU A 185 4.33 -6.12 -1.61
CA GLU A 185 4.09 -5.30 -2.79
C GLU A 185 4.67 -3.88 -2.64
N ILE A 186 4.53 -3.24 -1.46
CA ILE A 186 5.14 -1.94 -1.16
C ILE A 186 6.66 -1.99 -1.34
N LYS A 187 7.30 -3.05 -0.84
CA LYS A 187 8.76 -3.26 -1.02
C LYS A 187 9.13 -3.51 -2.48
N ALA A 188 8.32 -4.30 -3.20
CA ALA A 188 8.54 -4.65 -4.60
C ALA A 188 8.28 -3.48 -5.58
N ALA A 189 7.45 -2.51 -5.19
CA ALA A 189 7.12 -1.33 -6.00
C ALA A 189 8.31 -0.40 -6.23
N SER A 190 9.35 -0.50 -5.39
CA SER A 190 10.61 0.24 -5.54
C SER A 190 11.32 -0.09 -6.85
N PRO A 191 11.86 0.90 -7.59
CA PRO A 191 12.62 0.66 -8.82
C PRO A 191 13.83 -0.26 -8.62
N GLN A 192 14.42 -0.26 -7.43
CA GLN A 192 15.55 -1.13 -7.05
C GLN A 192 15.09 -2.47 -6.44
N GLY A 193 13.78 -2.70 -6.29
CA GLY A 193 13.28 -3.93 -5.67
C GLY A 193 13.87 -5.16 -6.37
N LEU A 194 14.60 -5.99 -5.62
CA LEU A 194 15.14 -7.28 -6.10
C LEU A 194 14.04 -8.32 -6.41
N SER A 195 12.78 -7.92 -6.30
CA SER A 195 11.62 -8.75 -6.56
C SER A 195 11.37 -8.89 -8.06
N ASP A 196 11.21 -10.14 -8.50
CA ASP A 196 10.68 -10.51 -9.82
C ASP A 196 9.12 -10.46 -9.84
N GLU A 197 8.51 -9.77 -8.88
CA GLU A 197 7.06 -9.62 -8.82
C GLU A 197 6.56 -8.88 -10.07
N ARG A 198 5.65 -9.53 -10.78
CA ARG A 198 5.04 -9.02 -12.00
C ARG A 198 3.61 -8.58 -11.78
N TYR A 199 2.96 -9.07 -10.74
CA TYR A 199 1.56 -8.84 -10.48
C TYR A 199 1.37 -8.15 -9.14
N PHE A 200 0.68 -7.03 -9.16
CA PHE A 200 0.38 -6.24 -7.97
C PHE A 200 -1.13 -6.27 -7.74
N LEU A 201 -1.55 -6.86 -6.63
CA LEU A 201 -2.95 -7.01 -6.26
C LEU A 201 -3.52 -5.71 -5.71
N PHE A 202 -2.76 -5.01 -4.86
CA PHE A 202 -3.26 -3.92 -4.04
C PHE A 202 -2.46 -2.63 -4.22
N VAL A 203 -1.13 -2.72 -4.33
CA VAL A 203 -0.24 -1.54 -4.38
C VAL A 203 0.02 -1.14 -5.82
N LYS A 204 -0.08 0.16 -6.15
CA LYS A 204 0.26 0.63 -7.49
C LYS A 204 1.79 0.63 -7.70
N PRO A 205 2.32 -0.16 -8.66
CA PRO A 205 3.75 -0.19 -8.94
C PRO A 205 4.19 1.04 -9.76
N VAL A 206 5.44 1.46 -9.57
CA VAL A 206 6.08 2.52 -10.39
C VAL A 206 6.90 1.92 -11.55
N ARG A 207 7.20 0.63 -11.49
CA ARG A 207 8.09 -0.06 -12.44
C ARG A 207 7.41 -0.34 -13.78
N GLU A 208 8.20 -0.30 -14.84
CA GLU A 208 7.77 -0.78 -16.14
C GLU A 208 7.61 -2.32 -16.14
N LYS A 209 6.73 -2.84 -17.01
CA LYS A 209 6.49 -4.28 -17.23
C LYS A 209 5.85 -5.05 -16.06
N THR A 210 5.16 -4.35 -15.16
CA THR A 210 4.30 -4.95 -14.13
C THR A 210 2.82 -4.82 -14.51
N THR A 211 1.99 -5.72 -14.01
CA THR A 211 0.53 -5.68 -14.14
C THR A 211 -0.09 -5.31 -12.80
N PHE A 212 -0.75 -4.17 -12.75
CA PHE A 212 -1.53 -3.74 -11.58
C PHE A 212 -2.98 -4.21 -11.71
N ILE A 213 -3.38 -5.15 -10.85
CA ILE A 213 -4.72 -5.73 -10.84
C ILE A 213 -5.72 -4.80 -10.15
N ASN A 214 -5.26 -4.05 -9.14
CA ASN A 214 -6.01 -3.03 -8.44
C ASN A 214 -7.30 -3.56 -7.78
N TYR A 215 -7.22 -4.69 -7.08
CA TYR A 215 -8.38 -5.29 -6.43
C TYR A 215 -8.99 -4.37 -5.38
N PHE A 216 -8.16 -3.74 -4.55
CA PHE A 216 -8.64 -2.90 -3.45
C PHE A 216 -9.56 -1.79 -3.98
N GLN A 217 -9.08 -0.93 -4.89
CA GLN A 217 -9.88 0.20 -5.35
C GLN A 217 -11.05 -0.20 -6.26
N LYS A 218 -10.88 -1.23 -7.10
CA LYS A 218 -11.98 -1.75 -7.94
C LYS A 218 -13.12 -2.32 -7.12
N LEU A 219 -12.84 -2.91 -5.97
CA LEU A 219 -13.84 -3.49 -5.10
C LEU A 219 -14.41 -2.44 -4.13
N LYS A 220 -13.59 -1.58 -3.53
CA LYS A 220 -14.02 -0.48 -2.66
C LYS A 220 -15.03 0.45 -3.34
N SER A 221 -14.74 0.88 -4.57
CA SER A 221 -15.63 1.76 -5.36
C SER A 221 -16.99 1.15 -5.74
N ARG A 222 -17.20 -0.17 -5.54
CA ARG A 222 -18.51 -0.81 -5.71
C ARG A 222 -19.39 -0.72 -4.46
N HIS A 223 -18.79 -0.51 -3.29
CA HIS A 223 -19.49 -0.35 -2.02
C HIS A 223 -19.80 1.12 -1.69
N GLU A 224 -19.11 2.06 -2.32
CA GLU A 224 -19.35 3.51 -2.18
C GLU A 224 -20.41 4.06 -3.16
N LYS A 225 -21.00 3.20 -4.00
CA LYS A 225 -22.11 3.52 -4.92
C LYS A 225 -23.42 2.95 -4.41
#